data_AF-A0A9D9HGP2-F1
#
_entry.id   AF-A0A9D9HGP2-F1
#
_cell.length_a   1.000
_cell.length_b   1.000
_cell.length_c   1.000
_cell.angle_alpha   90.00
_cell.angle_beta   90.00
_cell.angle_gamma   90.00
#
_symmetry.space_group_name_H-M   'P 1'
#
loop_
_entity.id
_entity.type
_entity.pdbx_description
1 polymer ?
#
loop_
_entity_poly.entity_id
_entity_poly.type
_entity_poly.pdbx_seq_one_letter_code
_entity_poly.pdbx_strand_id
1 'polypeptide(L)'
;MDSSQLYTGMDSVIESLKTAEPQSSDIIALNTQERELINRFFETMRIHSPETMVGVAARIMDLERLSVAISRYPSMYEQTSFYGQERSIRTLIDTLCTLNEGGKLLFLPTKAILGQGFLVAKFHAFSAITKVAQKSFFPDQSVEELRQATVNVMFTLMAEDVYMSLLNDPNLRGDVRHDIAASLADLWEHRLDPHACSIAPVLDAVWAARNRIVPNFGTMIGTSELLLLSIELDETWNRFIAERIAVPEIASSMEEFLFGLSYEDISLIRTELKNRKKPAVGRDEIAGIIGHEAEQKTGEDPRVFYQAYTTRRNNANARKKMMLKGPWKTLEDYYMQFIFEKNREQKKS
;
A
#
# COMPACT_ATOMS: atom_id res chain seq x y z
N MET A 1 -38.48 14.15 -10.96
CA MET A 1 -37.09 14.61 -10.81
C MET A 1 -36.44 14.41 -12.16
N ASP A 2 -35.88 15.49 -12.70
CA ASP A 2 -35.63 15.68 -14.12
C ASP A 2 -34.41 14.87 -14.59
N SER A 3 -34.63 13.99 -15.58
CA SER A 3 -33.63 13.12 -16.20
C SER A 3 -32.52 13.88 -16.93
N SER A 4 -32.64 15.20 -17.07
CA SER A 4 -31.64 16.09 -17.64
C SER A 4 -30.43 16.36 -16.72
N GLN A 5 -30.53 16.13 -15.41
CA GLN A 5 -29.43 16.38 -14.45
C GLN A 5 -28.49 15.18 -14.24
N LEU A 6 -28.90 13.97 -14.64
CA LEU A 6 -28.07 12.76 -14.55
C LEU A 6 -27.09 12.62 -15.72
N TYR A 7 -27.37 13.25 -16.87
CA TYR A 7 -26.47 13.23 -18.02
C TYR A 7 -25.32 14.25 -17.90
N THR A 8 -25.51 15.35 -17.17
CA THR A 8 -24.49 16.41 -17.05
C THR A 8 -23.26 15.98 -16.21
N GLY A 9 -23.43 14.99 -15.31
CA GLY A 9 -22.32 14.45 -14.49
C GLY A 9 -21.51 13.35 -15.18
N MET A 10 -22.05 12.69 -16.23
CA MET A 10 -21.33 11.65 -16.97
C MET A 10 -20.56 12.23 -18.17
N ASP A 11 -21.07 13.31 -18.78
CA ASP A 11 -20.34 14.03 -19.81
C ASP A 11 -19.07 14.70 -19.24
N SER A 12 -19.07 15.19 -17.99
CA SER A 12 -17.85 15.76 -17.38
C SER A 12 -16.75 14.72 -17.11
N VAL A 13 -17.13 13.46 -16.87
CA VAL A 13 -16.18 12.34 -16.68
C VAL A 13 -15.64 11.86 -18.03
N ILE A 14 -16.43 11.93 -19.10
CA ILE A 14 -16.02 11.53 -20.45
C ILE A 14 -15.26 12.67 -21.15
N GLU A 15 -15.55 13.94 -20.87
CA GLU A 15 -14.73 15.08 -21.33
C GLU A 15 -13.37 15.12 -20.63
N SER A 16 -13.28 14.74 -19.34
CA SER A 16 -11.98 14.56 -18.67
C SER A 16 -11.13 13.42 -19.27
N LEU A 17 -11.74 12.52 -20.05
CA LEU A 17 -11.03 11.46 -20.77
C LEU A 17 -10.66 11.83 -22.21
N LYS A 18 -11.05 13.01 -22.73
CA LYS A 18 -10.79 13.41 -24.13
C LYS A 18 -9.98 14.68 -24.34
N THR A 19 -9.64 15.42 -23.30
CA THR A 19 -8.58 16.44 -23.33
C THR A 19 -7.88 16.50 -21.99
N ALA A 20 -7.20 15.41 -21.61
CA ALA A 20 -6.10 15.56 -20.67
C ALA A 20 -4.98 16.24 -21.46
N GLU A 21 -4.74 17.54 -21.20
CA GLU A 21 -3.42 18.12 -21.42
C GLU A 21 -2.37 17.12 -20.93
N PRO A 22 -1.20 16.98 -21.57
CA PRO A 22 -0.18 16.05 -21.11
C PRO A 22 0.15 16.38 -19.66
N GLN A 23 -0.46 15.64 -18.72
CA GLN A 23 -0.10 15.69 -17.32
C GLN A 23 1.36 15.30 -17.29
N SER A 24 2.18 16.17 -16.69
CA SER A 24 3.62 15.99 -16.75
C SER A 24 3.97 14.60 -16.23
N SER A 25 4.74 13.85 -17.02
CA SER A 25 5.32 12.56 -16.63
C SER A 25 6.42 12.70 -15.57
N ASP A 26 6.67 13.92 -15.10
CA ASP A 26 7.73 14.23 -14.16
C ASP A 26 7.43 13.65 -12.80
N ILE A 27 8.42 12.97 -12.23
CA ILE A 27 8.36 12.56 -10.83
C ILE A 27 8.38 13.80 -9.96
N ILE A 28 7.32 13.97 -9.18
CA ILE A 28 7.21 15.08 -8.23
C ILE A 28 8.00 14.73 -6.96
N ALA A 29 9.07 15.48 -6.70
CA ALA A 29 9.90 15.29 -5.49
C ALA A 29 9.10 15.49 -4.19
N LEU A 30 8.41 16.63 -4.12
CA LEU A 30 7.55 17.05 -3.02
C LEU A 30 6.24 17.56 -3.61
N ASN A 31 5.11 16.95 -3.22
CA ASN A 31 3.79 17.48 -3.55
C ASN A 31 3.52 18.78 -2.77
N THR A 32 2.40 19.45 -3.05
CA THR A 32 2.07 20.75 -2.45
C THR A 32 2.06 20.70 -0.91
N GLN A 33 1.41 19.69 -0.33
CA GLN A 33 1.31 19.53 1.13
C GLN A 33 2.67 19.23 1.77
N GLU A 34 3.45 18.35 1.15
CA GLU A 34 4.82 18.03 1.58
C GLU A 34 5.73 19.25 1.53
N ARG A 35 5.62 20.07 0.48
CA ARG A 35 6.39 21.30 0.35
C ARG A 35 6.07 22.30 1.46
N GLU A 36 4.79 22.45 1.80
CA GLU A 36 4.36 23.29 2.93
C GLU A 36 4.89 22.78 4.27
N LEU A 37 4.89 21.45 4.49
CA LEU A 37 5.45 20.84 5.68
C LEU A 37 6.95 21.11 5.82
N ILE A 38 7.71 20.93 4.72
CA ILE A 38 9.15 21.16 4.69
C ILE A 38 9.48 22.65 4.91
N ASN A 39 8.72 23.57 4.33
CA ASN A 39 8.91 25.01 4.55
C ASN A 39 8.73 25.39 6.02
N ARG A 40 7.64 24.94 6.65
CA ARG A 40 7.41 25.15 8.10
C ARG A 40 8.52 24.54 8.96
N PHE A 41 9.02 23.37 8.56
CA PHE A 41 10.15 22.73 9.22
C PHE A 41 11.41 23.60 9.15
N PHE A 42 11.75 24.12 7.97
CA PHE A 42 12.93 24.98 7.81
C PHE A 42 12.81 26.31 8.56
N GLU A 43 11.65 26.95 8.55
CA GLU A 43 11.42 28.20 9.29
C GLU A 43 11.70 28.03 10.79
N THR A 44 11.20 26.94 11.37
CA THR A 44 11.39 26.60 12.78
C THR A 44 12.85 26.26 13.07
N MET A 45 13.47 25.40 12.26
CA MET A 45 14.86 24.97 12.47
C MET A 45 15.88 26.07 12.26
N ARG A 46 15.56 27.10 11.47
CA ARG A 46 16.41 28.30 11.31
C ARG A 46 16.69 29.01 12.63
N ILE A 47 15.73 28.98 13.54
CA ILE A 47 15.82 29.65 14.83
C ILE A 47 16.52 28.74 15.85
N HIS A 48 16.20 27.44 15.84
CA HIS A 48 16.59 26.53 16.92
C HIS A 48 17.86 25.70 16.66
N SER A 49 18.14 25.30 15.41
CA SER A 49 19.34 24.53 15.06
C SER A 49 19.67 24.62 13.57
N PRO A 50 20.45 25.64 13.15
CA PRO A 50 20.85 25.82 11.75
C PRO A 50 21.67 24.66 11.19
N GLU A 51 22.52 24.02 12.00
CA GLU A 51 23.34 22.88 11.56
C GLU A 51 22.48 21.69 11.13
N THR A 52 21.47 21.35 11.93
CA THR A 52 20.52 20.27 11.61
C THR A 52 19.71 20.60 10.35
N MET A 53 19.36 21.88 10.16
CA MET A 53 18.67 22.34 8.96
C MET A 53 19.50 22.06 7.70
N VAL A 54 20.81 22.34 7.71
CA VAL A 54 21.68 22.10 6.54
C VAL A 54 21.67 20.63 6.14
N GLY A 55 21.73 19.71 7.11
CA GLY A 55 21.66 18.27 6.85
C GLY A 55 20.34 17.84 6.23
N VAL A 56 19.21 18.38 6.69
CA VAL A 56 17.89 18.11 6.10
C VAL A 56 17.76 18.71 4.71
N ALA A 57 18.23 19.95 4.51
CA ALA A 57 18.21 20.63 3.22
C ALA A 57 18.99 19.86 2.15
N ALA A 58 20.16 19.33 2.50
CA ALA A 58 20.95 18.48 1.59
C ALA A 58 20.15 17.24 1.16
N ARG A 59 19.45 16.57 2.10
CA ARG A 59 18.61 15.41 1.78
C ARG A 59 17.45 15.74 0.84
N ILE A 60 16.77 16.86 1.06
CA ILE A 60 15.69 17.31 0.17
C ILE A 60 16.25 17.64 -1.22
N MET A 61 17.40 18.32 -1.29
CA MET A 61 18.07 18.63 -2.56
C MET A 61 18.45 17.36 -3.33
N ASP A 62 18.92 16.32 -2.64
CA ASP A 62 19.23 15.04 -3.27
C ASP A 62 17.97 14.32 -3.80
N LEU A 63 16.83 14.42 -3.10
CA LEU A 63 15.55 13.92 -3.62
C LEU A 63 15.10 14.66 -4.88
N GLU A 64 15.25 15.99 -4.91
CA GLU A 64 14.92 16.79 -6.10
C GLU A 64 15.82 16.39 -7.28
N ARG A 65 17.13 16.24 -7.06
CA ARG A 65 18.06 15.77 -8.09
C ARG A 65 17.72 14.38 -8.61
N LEU A 66 17.36 13.46 -7.71
CA LEU A 66 16.90 12.12 -8.09
C LEU A 66 15.63 12.18 -8.94
N SER A 67 14.65 12.99 -8.54
CA SER A 67 13.40 13.13 -9.29
C SER A 67 13.65 13.61 -10.72
N VAL A 68 14.48 14.65 -10.90
CA VAL A 68 14.86 15.18 -12.22
C VAL A 68 15.62 14.15 -13.05
N ALA A 69 16.50 13.36 -12.43
CA ALA A 69 17.23 12.31 -13.13
C ALA A 69 16.29 11.21 -13.63
N ILE A 70 15.27 10.84 -12.84
CA ILE A 70 14.31 9.79 -13.21
C ILE A 70 13.32 10.29 -14.28
N SER A 71 12.87 11.54 -14.20
CA SER A 71 11.97 12.14 -15.20
C SER A 71 12.55 12.19 -16.62
N ARG A 72 13.87 12.06 -16.77
CA ARG A 72 14.54 11.98 -18.09
C ARG A 72 14.37 10.63 -18.79
N TYR A 73 13.94 9.59 -18.07
CA TYR A 73 13.66 8.30 -18.70
C TYR A 73 12.31 8.34 -19.42
N PRO A 74 12.17 7.58 -20.53
CA PRO A 74 10.94 7.53 -21.30
C PRO A 74 9.71 7.27 -20.43
N SER A 75 8.61 7.98 -20.74
CA SER A 75 7.32 7.76 -20.10
C SER A 75 6.83 6.32 -20.36
N MET A 76 6.04 5.76 -19.45
CA MET A 76 5.39 4.46 -19.69
C MET A 76 4.38 4.50 -20.83
N TYR A 77 3.88 5.70 -21.16
CA TYR A 77 2.93 5.93 -22.26
C TYR A 77 3.63 6.30 -23.57
N GLU A 78 4.94 6.57 -23.54
CA GLU A 78 5.70 6.89 -24.75
C GLU A 78 5.76 5.66 -25.67
N GLN A 79 5.41 5.88 -26.94
CA GLN A 79 5.53 4.86 -27.96
C GLN A 79 6.85 5.03 -28.69
N THR A 80 7.71 4.02 -28.59
CA THR A 80 9.00 4.02 -29.30
C THR A 80 9.09 2.77 -30.15
N SER A 81 9.46 2.91 -31.42
CA SER A 81 9.85 1.79 -32.27
C SER A 81 11.36 1.77 -32.34
N PHE A 82 11.99 0.74 -31.77
CA PHE A 82 13.43 0.55 -31.85
C PHE A 82 13.73 -0.80 -32.50
N TYR A 83 14.40 -0.78 -33.64
CA TYR A 83 14.81 -1.98 -34.38
C TYR A 83 13.67 -2.97 -34.67
N GLY A 84 12.48 -2.46 -35.01
CA GLY A 84 11.31 -3.28 -35.35
C GLY A 84 10.53 -3.82 -34.15
N GLN A 85 10.95 -3.54 -32.91
CA GLN A 85 10.15 -3.78 -31.71
C GLN A 85 9.41 -2.51 -31.32
N GLU A 86 8.08 -2.59 -31.28
CA GLU A 86 7.24 -1.54 -30.74
C GLU A 86 7.19 -1.66 -29.22
N ARG A 87 7.53 -0.58 -28.53
CA ARG A 87 7.30 -0.41 -27.10
C ARG A 87 6.15 0.57 -26.92
N SER A 88 5.12 0.13 -26.23
CA SER A 88 3.97 0.94 -25.82
C SER A 88 3.48 0.50 -24.43
N ILE A 89 2.53 1.24 -23.86
CA ILE A 89 1.84 0.84 -22.64
C ILE A 89 1.18 -0.55 -22.77
N ARG A 90 0.67 -0.91 -23.95
CA ARG A 90 0.06 -2.22 -24.20
C ARG A 90 1.08 -3.34 -24.09
N THR A 91 2.22 -3.19 -24.75
CA THR A 91 3.30 -4.20 -24.69
C THR A 91 3.89 -4.31 -23.28
N LEU A 92 3.93 -3.21 -22.51
CA LEU A 92 4.31 -3.24 -21.10
C LEU A 92 3.31 -4.05 -20.28
N ILE A 93 2.01 -3.79 -20.43
CA ILE A 93 0.95 -4.53 -19.75
C ILE A 93 1.02 -6.03 -20.09
N ASP A 94 1.19 -6.38 -21.36
CA ASP A 94 1.34 -7.78 -21.79
C ASP A 94 2.58 -8.44 -21.17
N THR A 95 3.69 -7.70 -21.09
CA THR A 95 4.92 -8.16 -20.43
C THR A 95 4.70 -8.40 -18.94
N LEU A 96 4.03 -7.46 -18.24
CA LEU A 96 3.67 -7.59 -16.83
C LEU A 96 2.76 -8.80 -16.56
N CYS A 97 1.85 -9.11 -17.49
CA CYS A 97 0.94 -10.24 -17.36
C CYS A 97 1.66 -11.60 -17.50
N THR A 98 2.76 -11.65 -18.25
CA THR A 98 3.50 -12.88 -18.60
C THR A 98 4.80 -13.08 -17.81
N LEU A 99 5.23 -12.08 -17.03
CA LEU A 99 6.46 -12.11 -16.25
C LEU A 99 6.41 -13.14 -15.10
N ASN A 100 7.35 -14.09 -15.12
CA ASN A 100 7.61 -15.00 -14.01
C ASN A 100 8.42 -14.33 -12.88
N GLU A 101 8.31 -14.83 -11.64
CA GLU A 101 8.98 -14.25 -10.45
C GLU A 101 10.50 -14.09 -10.60
N GLY A 102 11.17 -15.00 -11.30
CA GLY A 102 12.64 -15.14 -11.29
C GLY A 102 13.45 -14.15 -12.15
N GLY A 103 12.83 -13.20 -12.84
CA GLY A 103 13.55 -12.32 -13.79
C GLY A 103 13.16 -10.85 -13.79
N LYS A 104 12.19 -10.44 -12.97
CA LYS A 104 11.48 -9.16 -13.11
C LYS A 104 12.39 -7.93 -13.20
N LEU A 105 13.47 -7.87 -12.41
CA LEU A 105 14.35 -6.71 -12.33
C LEU A 105 14.84 -6.19 -13.70
N LEU A 106 15.16 -7.10 -14.64
CA LEU A 106 15.72 -6.72 -15.94
C LEU A 106 14.65 -6.52 -17.03
N PHE A 107 13.40 -6.93 -16.77
CA PHE A 107 12.28 -6.75 -17.71
C PHE A 107 11.41 -5.54 -17.38
N LEU A 108 11.50 -5.01 -16.16
CA LEU A 108 10.77 -3.82 -15.76
C LEU A 108 11.38 -2.56 -16.39
N PRO A 109 10.55 -1.55 -16.72
CA PRO A 109 11.04 -0.25 -17.17
C PRO A 109 12.02 0.37 -16.17
N THR A 110 13.06 1.04 -16.65
CA THR A 110 14.03 1.73 -15.77
C THR A 110 13.35 2.74 -14.83
N LYS A 111 12.33 3.45 -15.31
CA LYS A 111 11.51 4.38 -14.51
C LYS A 111 10.77 3.68 -13.35
N ALA A 112 10.38 2.42 -13.52
CA ALA A 112 9.77 1.61 -12.45
C ALA A 112 10.80 1.33 -11.34
N ILE A 113 11.96 0.78 -11.71
CA ILE A 113 13.02 0.39 -10.77
C ILE A 113 13.60 1.60 -10.02
N LEU A 114 13.98 2.66 -10.75
CA LEU A 114 14.56 3.84 -10.12
C LEU A 114 13.55 4.58 -9.26
N GLY A 115 12.27 4.62 -9.68
CA GLY A 115 11.24 5.26 -8.89
C GLY A 115 10.90 4.51 -7.59
N GLN A 116 11.05 3.18 -7.54
CA GLN A 116 10.98 2.42 -6.28
C GLN A 116 12.10 2.86 -5.33
N GLY A 117 13.34 2.98 -5.84
CA GLY A 117 14.47 3.52 -5.07
C GLY A 117 14.24 4.96 -4.58
N PHE A 118 13.60 5.80 -5.40
CA PHE A 118 13.21 7.15 -5.02
C PHE A 118 12.20 7.16 -3.85
N LEU A 119 11.17 6.29 -3.88
CA LEU A 119 10.22 6.17 -2.77
C LEU A 119 10.91 5.76 -1.45
N VAL A 120 11.86 4.83 -1.50
CA VAL A 120 12.68 4.45 -0.33
C VAL A 120 13.51 5.62 0.18
N ALA A 121 14.17 6.37 -0.72
CA ALA A 121 14.93 7.56 -0.34
C ALA A 121 14.03 8.63 0.31
N LYS A 122 12.84 8.84 -0.26
CA LYS A 122 11.84 9.79 0.27
C LYS A 122 11.34 9.37 1.65
N PHE A 123 11.03 8.09 1.83
CA PHE A 123 10.66 7.53 3.14
C PHE A 123 11.75 7.79 4.18
N HIS A 124 13.03 7.57 3.84
CA HIS A 124 14.16 7.85 4.72
C HIS A 124 14.34 9.32 5.04
N ALA A 125 14.09 10.22 4.09
CA ALA A 125 14.14 11.65 4.33
C ALA A 125 13.03 12.09 5.31
N PHE A 126 11.77 11.77 5.02
CA PHE A 126 10.64 12.12 5.88
C PHE A 126 10.73 11.47 7.28
N SER A 127 11.20 10.22 7.37
CA SER A 127 11.50 9.58 8.66
C SER A 127 12.54 10.36 9.47
N ALA A 128 13.61 10.83 8.82
CA ALA A 128 14.65 11.59 9.51
C ALA A 128 14.14 12.96 9.98
N ILE A 129 13.36 13.65 9.13
CA ILE A 129 12.76 14.95 9.43
C ILE A 129 11.78 14.82 10.60
N THR A 130 10.92 13.80 10.59
CA THR A 130 9.98 13.50 11.69
C THR A 130 10.73 13.28 13.00
N LYS A 131 11.83 12.50 12.98
CA LYS A 131 12.67 12.27 14.18
C LYS A 131 13.33 13.54 14.71
N VAL A 132 13.74 14.45 13.82
CA VAL A 132 14.28 15.76 14.23
C VAL A 132 13.16 16.61 14.83
N ALA A 133 11.98 16.64 14.20
CA ALA A 133 10.83 17.40 14.67
C ALA A 133 10.38 16.94 16.07
N GLN A 134 10.29 15.62 16.31
CA GLN A 134 9.96 15.02 17.61
C GLN A 134 10.91 15.41 18.74
N LYS A 135 12.19 15.65 18.43
CA LYS A 135 13.23 16.00 19.42
C LYS A 135 13.42 17.51 19.57
N SER A 136 12.64 18.31 18.84
CA SER A 136 12.76 19.75 18.75
C SER A 136 11.45 20.42 19.16
N PHE A 137 11.39 21.75 19.16
CA PHE A 137 10.23 22.54 19.61
C PHE A 137 9.09 22.58 18.58
N PHE A 138 8.71 21.45 17.99
CA PHE A 138 7.57 21.36 17.08
C PHE A 138 6.27 21.04 17.83
N PRO A 139 5.13 21.64 17.44
CA PRO A 139 3.82 21.19 17.91
C PRO A 139 3.55 19.74 17.50
N ASP A 140 2.85 18.99 18.36
CA ASP A 140 2.47 17.60 18.10
C ASP A 140 1.73 17.42 16.77
N GLN A 141 0.87 18.37 16.41
CA GLN A 141 0.17 18.37 15.12
C GLN A 141 1.13 18.38 13.92
N SER A 142 2.18 19.20 13.94
CA SER A 142 3.16 19.26 12.85
C SER A 142 3.97 17.97 12.74
N VAL A 143 4.29 17.35 13.88
CA VAL A 143 4.95 16.04 13.92
C VAL A 143 4.06 14.97 13.32
N GLU A 144 2.76 14.99 13.64
CA GLU A 144 1.78 14.05 13.12
C GLU A 144 1.58 14.20 11.61
N GLU A 145 1.56 15.42 11.08
CA GLU A 145 1.48 15.67 9.63
C GLU A 145 2.72 15.12 8.90
N LEU A 146 3.93 15.30 9.46
CA LEU A 146 5.17 14.71 8.93
C LEU A 146 5.16 13.17 9.00
N ARG A 147 4.61 12.62 10.09
CA ARG A 147 4.41 11.18 10.25
C ARG A 147 3.46 10.64 9.19
N GLN A 148 2.36 11.34 8.93
CA GLN A 148 1.39 10.97 7.91
C GLN A 148 2.01 11.01 6.51
N ALA A 149 2.80 12.02 6.18
CA ALA A 149 3.55 12.06 4.92
C ALA A 149 4.50 10.85 4.78
N THR A 150 5.17 10.45 5.87
CA THR A 150 6.02 9.25 5.90
C THR A 150 5.21 7.97 5.64
N VAL A 151 4.03 7.86 6.25
CA VAL A 151 3.12 6.72 6.08
C VAL A 151 2.59 6.64 4.64
N ASN A 152 2.23 7.75 4.01
CA ASN A 152 1.73 7.77 2.63
C ASN A 152 2.77 7.23 1.63
N VAL A 153 4.05 7.59 1.82
CA VAL A 153 5.15 7.05 0.99
C VAL A 153 5.28 5.54 1.18
N MET A 154 5.15 5.04 2.42
CA MET A 154 5.16 3.62 2.71
C MET A 154 3.96 2.88 2.08
N PHE A 155 2.77 3.45 2.16
CA PHE A 155 1.58 2.85 1.54
C PHE A 155 1.71 2.75 0.02
N THR A 156 2.34 3.74 -0.63
CA THR A 156 2.65 3.67 -2.06
C THR A 156 3.57 2.48 -2.38
N LEU A 157 4.61 2.25 -1.57
CA LEU A 157 5.48 1.06 -1.70
C LEU A 157 4.71 -0.24 -1.50
N MET A 158 3.81 -0.28 -0.52
CA MET A 158 2.98 -1.46 -0.25
C MET A 158 1.98 -1.73 -1.38
N ALA A 159 1.38 -0.71 -1.96
CA ALA A 159 0.46 -0.85 -3.09
C ALA A 159 1.17 -1.45 -4.32
N GLU A 160 2.38 -0.97 -4.64
CA GLU A 160 3.24 -1.55 -5.68
C GLU A 160 3.49 -3.04 -5.41
N ASP A 161 3.79 -3.39 -4.17
CA ASP A 161 4.01 -4.76 -3.70
C ASP A 161 2.77 -5.66 -3.81
N VAL A 162 1.58 -5.14 -3.51
CA VAL A 162 0.30 -5.85 -3.66
C VAL A 162 -0.02 -6.11 -5.13
N TYR A 163 0.12 -5.10 -6.00
CA TYR A 163 -0.09 -5.28 -7.43
C TYR A 163 0.87 -6.32 -8.01
N MET A 164 2.15 -6.28 -7.62
CA MET A 164 3.14 -7.26 -8.04
C MET A 164 2.87 -8.67 -7.50
N SER A 165 2.31 -8.78 -6.29
CA SER A 165 1.84 -10.05 -5.71
C SER A 165 0.69 -10.63 -6.54
N LEU A 166 -0.32 -9.83 -6.86
CA LEU A 166 -1.47 -10.23 -7.66
C LEU A 166 -1.10 -10.66 -9.08
N LEU A 167 -0.19 -9.96 -9.74
CA LEU A 167 0.30 -10.35 -11.07
C LEU A 167 1.01 -11.71 -11.06
N ASN A 168 1.55 -12.15 -9.92
CA ASN A 168 2.16 -13.47 -9.78
C ASN A 168 1.16 -14.59 -9.46
N ASP A 169 -0.12 -14.27 -9.21
CA ASP A 169 -1.10 -15.29 -8.91
C ASP A 169 -1.55 -16.01 -10.19
N PRO A 170 -1.25 -17.32 -10.40
CA PRO A 170 -1.64 -18.04 -11.60
C PRO A 170 -3.17 -18.18 -11.74
N ASN A 171 -3.91 -18.07 -10.64
CA ASN A 171 -5.36 -18.22 -10.63
C ASN A 171 -6.12 -16.94 -10.95
N LEU A 172 -5.42 -15.82 -11.11
CA LEU A 172 -6.02 -14.53 -11.43
C LEU A 172 -6.53 -14.52 -12.88
N ARG A 173 -7.82 -14.17 -13.06
CA ARG A 173 -8.44 -14.02 -14.37
C ARG A 173 -7.65 -13.06 -15.26
N GLY A 174 -7.45 -13.43 -16.52
CA GLY A 174 -6.62 -12.65 -17.46
C GLY A 174 -7.12 -11.21 -17.66
N ASP A 175 -8.44 -10.99 -17.61
CA ASP A 175 -9.02 -9.66 -17.77
C ASP A 175 -8.79 -8.76 -16.55
N VAL A 176 -8.86 -9.33 -15.34
CA VAL A 176 -8.51 -8.63 -14.08
C VAL A 176 -7.00 -8.39 -13.99
N ARG A 177 -6.19 -9.35 -14.44
CA ARG A 177 -4.72 -9.21 -14.52
C ARG A 177 -4.31 -8.03 -15.38
N HIS A 178 -4.95 -7.84 -16.53
CA HIS A 178 -4.73 -6.68 -17.40
C HIS A 178 -5.01 -5.36 -16.69
N ASP A 179 -6.13 -5.27 -15.96
CA ASP A 179 -6.49 -4.05 -15.23
C ASP A 179 -5.49 -3.74 -14.11
N ILE A 180 -5.03 -4.76 -13.39
CA ILE A 180 -3.99 -4.59 -12.35
C ILE A 180 -2.68 -4.13 -12.98
N ALA A 181 -2.26 -4.72 -14.09
CA ALA A 181 -1.05 -4.31 -14.80
C ALA A 181 -1.16 -2.87 -15.33
N ALA A 182 -2.34 -2.45 -15.81
CA ALA A 182 -2.60 -1.08 -16.20
C ALA A 182 -2.52 -0.10 -15.01
N SER A 183 -3.17 -0.43 -13.89
CA SER A 183 -3.11 0.38 -12.66
C SER A 183 -1.71 0.44 -12.05
N LEU A 184 -0.90 -0.62 -12.18
CA LEU A 184 0.49 -0.61 -11.75
C LEU A 184 1.36 0.29 -12.64
N ALA A 185 1.15 0.27 -13.95
CA ALA A 185 1.86 1.17 -14.86
C ALA A 185 1.50 2.65 -14.61
N ASP A 186 0.22 2.92 -14.36
CA ASP A 186 -0.28 4.23 -13.93
C ASP A 186 0.36 4.68 -12.60
N LEU A 187 0.39 3.78 -11.60
CA LEU A 187 1.08 4.00 -10.34
C LEU A 187 2.57 4.32 -10.53
N TRP A 188 3.26 3.67 -11.45
CA TRP A 188 4.67 3.97 -11.68
C TRP A 188 4.90 5.28 -12.42
N GLU A 189 3.97 5.70 -13.28
CA GLU A 189 4.06 6.97 -14.00
C GLU A 189 3.86 8.15 -13.06
N HIS A 190 2.82 8.08 -12.22
CA HIS A 190 2.36 9.21 -11.41
C HIS A 190 2.71 9.10 -9.91
N ARG A 191 2.94 7.89 -9.39
CA ARG A 191 3.38 7.56 -8.03
C ARG A 191 2.62 8.26 -6.90
N LEU A 192 3.14 9.41 -6.45
CA LEU A 192 2.63 10.17 -5.31
C LEU A 192 1.74 11.35 -5.75
N ASP A 193 1.41 11.43 -7.04
CA ASP A 193 0.40 12.36 -7.52
C ASP A 193 -0.97 12.00 -6.93
N PRO A 194 -1.52 12.83 -6.04
CA PRO A 194 -2.82 12.59 -5.41
C PRO A 194 -3.98 12.56 -6.41
N HIS A 195 -3.78 13.09 -7.62
CA HIS A 195 -4.81 13.20 -8.65
C HIS A 195 -4.84 12.04 -9.64
N ALA A 196 -3.82 11.17 -9.66
CA ALA A 196 -3.66 10.17 -10.70
C ALA A 196 -4.13 8.76 -10.31
N CYS A 197 -3.85 8.30 -9.07
CA CYS A 197 -4.13 6.90 -8.70
C CYS A 197 -5.47 6.70 -8.00
N SER A 198 -6.47 6.19 -8.73
CA SER A 198 -7.84 6.00 -8.24
C SER A 198 -8.06 4.85 -7.24
N ILE A 199 -7.15 3.88 -7.12
CA ILE A 199 -7.41 2.63 -6.36
C ILE A 199 -6.50 2.45 -5.11
N ALA A 200 -5.32 3.06 -5.09
CA ALA A 200 -4.46 3.10 -3.89
C ALA A 200 -5.17 3.61 -2.61
N PRO A 201 -6.11 4.59 -2.66
CA PRO A 201 -6.76 5.11 -1.46
C PRO A 201 -7.55 4.09 -0.64
N VAL A 202 -8.04 3.01 -1.26
CA VAL A 202 -8.84 2.01 -0.54
C VAL A 202 -7.97 1.15 0.37
N LEU A 203 -6.74 0.84 -0.04
CA LEU A 203 -5.76 0.19 0.82
C LEU A 203 -5.26 1.13 1.92
N ASP A 204 -5.06 2.40 1.60
CA ASP A 204 -4.67 3.42 2.59
C ASP A 204 -5.67 3.47 3.75
N ALA A 205 -6.97 3.43 3.44
CA ALA A 205 -8.03 3.40 4.44
C ALA A 205 -7.94 2.14 5.33
N VAL A 206 -7.80 0.95 4.72
CA VAL A 206 -7.68 -0.33 5.44
C VAL A 206 -6.45 -0.34 6.35
N TRP A 207 -5.31 0.12 5.85
CA TRP A 207 -4.08 0.18 6.61
C TRP A 207 -4.11 1.23 7.72
N ALA A 208 -4.69 2.41 7.45
CA ALA A 208 -4.88 3.44 8.46
C ALA A 208 -5.80 2.97 9.60
N ALA A 209 -6.90 2.29 9.27
CA ALA A 209 -7.82 1.72 10.25
C ALA A 209 -7.15 0.61 11.07
N ARG A 210 -6.44 -0.34 10.42
CA ARG A 210 -5.64 -1.36 11.12
C ARG A 210 -4.65 -0.69 12.08
N ASN A 211 -3.95 0.35 11.64
CA ASN A 211 -2.90 1.00 12.44
C ASN A 211 -3.42 1.53 13.80
N ARG A 212 -4.74 1.75 13.94
CA ARG A 212 -5.42 2.20 15.16
C ARG A 212 -5.98 1.07 16.03
N ILE A 213 -6.13 -0.13 15.48
CA ILE A 213 -6.71 -1.28 16.19
C ILE A 213 -5.62 -1.97 16.99
N VAL A 214 -5.84 -2.08 18.31
CA VAL A 214 -4.99 -2.89 19.19
C VAL A 214 -5.72 -4.20 19.51
N PRO A 215 -5.19 -5.37 19.09
CA PRO A 215 -5.93 -6.63 19.20
C PRO A 215 -6.10 -7.07 20.66
N ASN A 216 -7.32 -7.49 21.04
CA ASN A 216 -7.60 -8.01 22.36
C ASN A 216 -7.39 -9.52 22.47
N PHE A 217 -7.21 -10.21 21.33
CA PHE A 217 -7.07 -11.67 21.16
C PHE A 217 -8.29 -12.45 21.66
N GLY A 218 -8.59 -12.41 22.96
CA GLY A 218 -9.81 -12.94 23.55
C GLY A 218 -10.04 -14.41 23.17
N THR A 219 -11.15 -14.69 22.48
CA THR A 219 -11.51 -16.05 22.00
C THR A 219 -10.78 -16.46 20.72
N MET A 220 -9.88 -15.61 20.20
CA MET A 220 -9.20 -15.75 18.91
C MET A 220 -10.15 -15.78 17.71
N ILE A 221 -11.39 -15.30 17.83
CA ILE A 221 -12.35 -15.22 16.71
C ILE A 221 -12.21 -13.89 15.94
N GLY A 222 -11.84 -12.80 16.62
CA GLY A 222 -11.56 -11.51 15.96
C GLY A 222 -12.80 -10.68 15.64
N THR A 223 -13.96 -11.01 16.21
CA THR A 223 -15.24 -10.29 15.96
C THR A 223 -15.20 -8.83 16.39
N SER A 224 -14.53 -8.52 17.50
CA SER A 224 -14.43 -7.14 18.00
C SER A 224 -13.54 -6.29 17.09
N GLU A 225 -12.39 -6.82 16.71
CA GLU A 225 -11.45 -6.18 15.79
C GLU A 225 -12.07 -5.98 14.40
N LEU A 226 -12.77 -7.01 13.88
CA LEU A 226 -13.47 -6.91 12.59
C LEU A 226 -14.60 -5.87 12.63
N LEU A 227 -15.34 -5.78 13.74
CA LEU A 227 -16.39 -4.76 13.92
C LEU A 227 -15.79 -3.35 13.92
N LEU A 228 -14.73 -3.11 14.70
CA LEU A 228 -14.04 -1.82 14.73
C LEU A 228 -13.52 -1.43 13.34
N LEU A 229 -12.90 -2.38 12.65
CA LEU A 229 -12.41 -2.16 11.27
C LEU A 229 -13.55 -1.82 10.31
N SER A 230 -14.69 -2.51 10.42
CA SER A 230 -15.84 -2.29 9.53
C SER A 230 -16.59 -0.98 9.81
N ILE A 231 -16.50 -0.45 11.04
CA ILE A 231 -17.03 0.88 11.40
C ILE A 231 -16.19 2.01 10.80
N GLU A 232 -14.86 1.83 10.74
CA GLU A 232 -13.96 2.85 10.18
C GLU A 232 -13.95 2.87 8.64
N LEU A 233 -14.39 1.79 7.99
CA LEU A 233 -14.31 1.61 6.54
C LEU A 233 -15.66 1.79 5.83
N ASP A 234 -15.59 1.93 4.51
CA ASP A 234 -16.71 2.32 3.65
C ASP A 234 -17.62 1.14 3.23
N GLU A 235 -18.59 1.41 2.36
CA GLU A 235 -19.49 0.39 1.84
C GLU A 235 -18.76 -0.67 1.00
N THR A 236 -17.68 -0.29 0.31
CA THR A 236 -16.87 -1.20 -0.50
C THR A 236 -16.27 -2.31 0.38
N TRP A 237 -15.69 -1.93 1.52
CA TRP A 237 -15.20 -2.88 2.51
C TRP A 237 -16.31 -3.79 3.06
N ASN A 238 -17.43 -3.20 3.47
CA ASN A 238 -18.55 -3.94 4.04
C ASN A 238 -19.09 -4.99 3.05
N ARG A 239 -19.13 -4.66 1.76
CA ARG A 239 -19.51 -5.59 0.69
C ARG A 239 -18.49 -6.71 0.51
N PHE A 240 -17.20 -6.40 0.55
CA PHE A 240 -16.14 -7.40 0.53
C PHE A 240 -16.31 -8.41 1.67
N ILE A 241 -16.51 -7.93 2.90
CA ILE A 241 -16.73 -8.81 4.06
C ILE A 241 -17.97 -9.68 3.85
N ALA A 242 -19.10 -9.08 3.47
CA ALA A 242 -20.35 -9.81 3.27
C ALA A 242 -20.24 -10.91 2.21
N GLU A 243 -19.53 -10.66 1.11
CA GLU A 243 -19.41 -11.60 -0.01
C GLU A 243 -18.29 -12.64 0.15
N ARG A 244 -17.22 -12.32 0.88
CA ARG A 244 -15.97 -13.10 0.85
C ARG A 244 -15.55 -13.73 2.18
N ILE A 245 -16.03 -13.23 3.33
CA ILE A 245 -15.54 -13.71 4.64
C ILE A 245 -15.88 -15.18 4.92
N ALA A 246 -16.93 -15.73 4.30
CA ALA A 246 -17.30 -17.13 4.43
C ALA A 246 -16.26 -18.09 3.82
N VAL A 247 -15.34 -17.58 2.98
CA VAL A 247 -14.24 -18.37 2.40
C VAL A 247 -13.16 -18.57 3.47
N PRO A 248 -12.83 -19.82 3.86
CA PRO A 248 -11.91 -20.09 4.98
C PRO A 248 -10.51 -19.47 4.83
N GLU A 249 -9.98 -19.41 3.60
CA GLU A 249 -8.68 -18.80 3.32
C GLU A 249 -8.71 -17.29 3.56
N ILE A 250 -9.80 -16.62 3.18
CA ILE A 250 -9.98 -15.17 3.38
C ILE A 250 -10.17 -14.88 4.87
N ALA A 251 -11.00 -15.67 5.57
CA ALA A 251 -11.14 -15.58 7.02
C ALA A 251 -9.81 -15.76 7.75
N SER A 252 -8.99 -16.73 7.33
CA SER A 252 -7.66 -16.94 7.93
C SER A 252 -6.71 -15.78 7.64
N SER A 253 -6.73 -15.22 6.42
CA SER A 253 -5.94 -14.03 6.08
C SER A 253 -6.38 -12.79 6.87
N MET A 254 -7.68 -12.68 7.16
CA MET A 254 -8.26 -11.64 8.00
C MET A 254 -7.75 -11.76 9.43
N GLU A 255 -7.73 -12.98 10.00
CA GLU A 255 -7.19 -13.21 11.33
C GLU A 255 -5.70 -12.83 11.43
N GLU A 256 -4.88 -13.19 10.42
CA GLU A 256 -3.47 -12.76 10.38
C GLU A 256 -3.34 -11.24 10.33
N PHE A 257 -4.20 -10.59 9.53
CA PHE A 257 -4.21 -9.14 9.38
C PHE A 257 -4.59 -8.41 10.68
N LEU A 258 -5.65 -8.86 11.33
CA LEU A 258 -6.20 -8.28 12.55
C LEU A 258 -5.30 -8.53 13.76
N PHE A 259 -4.83 -9.77 13.95
CA PHE A 259 -4.07 -10.14 15.15
C PHE A 259 -2.58 -9.79 15.07
N GLY A 260 -2.02 -9.59 13.87
CA GLY A 260 -0.57 -9.44 13.71
C GLY A 260 0.19 -10.71 14.13
N LEU A 261 -0.41 -11.86 13.82
CA LEU A 261 0.10 -13.19 14.11
C LEU A 261 0.04 -14.05 12.85
N SER A 262 0.90 -15.04 12.74
CA SER A 262 0.81 -16.01 11.65
C SER A 262 -0.35 -16.98 11.87
N TYR A 263 -0.85 -17.59 10.80
CA TYR A 263 -1.83 -18.68 10.85
C TYR A 263 -1.35 -19.83 11.75
N GLU A 264 -0.05 -20.14 11.74
CA GLU A 264 0.55 -21.15 12.60
C GLU A 264 0.45 -20.76 14.07
N ASP A 265 0.76 -19.51 14.42
CA ASP A 265 0.64 -18.99 15.78
C ASP A 265 -0.81 -19.00 16.26
N ILE A 266 -1.73 -18.52 15.43
CA ILE A 266 -3.17 -18.53 15.72
C ILE A 266 -3.66 -19.97 15.95
N SER A 267 -3.23 -20.92 15.12
CA SER A 267 -3.57 -22.33 15.24
C SER A 267 -3.00 -22.96 16.52
N LEU A 268 -1.77 -22.59 16.88
CA LEU A 268 -1.10 -23.03 18.10
C LEU A 268 -1.84 -22.51 19.33
N ILE A 269 -2.17 -21.21 19.37
CA ILE A 269 -2.91 -20.59 20.49
C ILE A 269 -4.28 -21.25 20.65
N ARG A 270 -5.02 -21.47 19.55
CA ARG A 270 -6.32 -22.16 19.59
C ARG A 270 -6.21 -23.58 20.13
N THR A 271 -5.18 -24.30 19.74
CA THR A 271 -4.89 -25.65 20.24
C THR A 271 -4.60 -25.62 21.73
N GLU A 272 -3.81 -24.64 22.19
CA GLU A 272 -3.44 -24.51 23.59
C GLU A 272 -4.61 -24.10 24.48
N LEU A 273 -5.48 -23.20 24.02
CA LEU A 273 -6.72 -22.84 24.72
C LEU A 273 -7.62 -24.06 24.92
N LYS A 274 -7.74 -24.91 23.89
CA LYS A 274 -8.50 -26.17 23.96
C LYS A 274 -7.87 -27.14 24.95
N ASN A 275 -6.55 -27.32 24.92
CA ASN A 275 -5.82 -28.21 25.83
C ASN A 275 -5.93 -27.77 27.29
N ARG A 276 -5.80 -26.47 27.56
CA ARG A 276 -5.91 -25.88 28.90
C ARG A 276 -7.35 -25.66 29.36
N LYS A 277 -8.35 -25.96 28.51
CA LYS A 277 -9.77 -25.66 28.74
C LYS A 277 -10.01 -24.19 29.13
N LYS A 278 -9.21 -23.28 28.58
CA LYS A 278 -9.38 -21.83 28.77
C LYS A 278 -10.26 -21.27 27.64
N PRO A 279 -11.25 -20.43 27.94
CA PRO A 279 -12.13 -19.86 26.92
C PRO A 279 -11.52 -18.67 26.16
N ALA A 280 -10.50 -18.03 26.73
CA ALA A 280 -9.89 -16.82 26.17
C ALA A 280 -8.43 -16.67 26.61
N VAL A 281 -7.68 -15.83 25.89
CA VAL A 281 -6.28 -15.49 26.15
C VAL A 281 -6.09 -13.97 26.21
N GLY A 282 -5.29 -13.50 27.18
CA GLY A 282 -4.85 -12.11 27.27
C GLY A 282 -3.61 -11.83 26.41
N ARG A 283 -3.29 -10.55 26.17
CA ARG A 283 -2.14 -10.13 25.36
C ARG A 283 -0.80 -10.59 25.94
N ASP A 284 -0.70 -10.48 27.25
CA ASP A 284 0.43 -10.85 28.11
C ASP A 284 0.70 -12.36 28.11
N GLU A 285 -0.32 -13.18 27.82
CA GLU A 285 -0.17 -14.63 27.72
C GLU A 285 0.34 -15.10 26.35
N ILE A 286 0.15 -14.32 25.28
CA ILE A 286 0.47 -14.72 23.90
C ILE A 286 1.96 -15.07 23.76
N ALA A 287 2.85 -14.21 24.23
CA ALA A 287 4.29 -14.41 24.11
C ALA A 287 4.77 -15.68 24.83
N GLY A 288 4.12 -16.03 25.94
CA GLY A 288 4.39 -17.28 26.67
C GLY A 288 3.91 -18.54 25.94
N ILE A 289 2.96 -18.43 25.01
CA ILE A 289 2.43 -19.56 24.23
C ILE A 289 3.23 -19.79 22.96
N ILE A 290 3.52 -18.73 22.20
CA ILE A 290 4.18 -18.83 20.88
C ILE A 290 5.70 -18.65 20.95
N GLY A 291 6.23 -18.18 22.09
CA GLY A 291 7.67 -18.02 22.31
C GLY A 291 8.28 -16.75 21.73
N HIS A 292 7.47 -15.85 21.19
CA HIS A 292 7.87 -14.53 20.72
C HIS A 292 6.77 -13.50 20.95
N GLU A 293 7.12 -12.21 20.95
CA GLU A 293 6.11 -11.15 21.01
C GLU A 293 5.26 -11.15 19.73
N ALA A 294 3.95 -10.96 19.89
CA ALA A 294 3.10 -10.61 18.76
C ALA A 294 3.56 -9.27 18.19
N GLU A 295 3.35 -9.02 16.90
CA GLU A 295 3.73 -7.76 16.25
C GLU A 295 2.86 -6.59 16.80
N GLN A 296 3.25 -6.08 17.97
CA GLN A 296 2.52 -5.08 18.73
C GLN A 296 3.37 -3.81 18.88
N LYS A 297 3.16 -2.88 17.95
CA LYS A 297 3.22 -1.42 18.12
C LYS A 297 3.29 -0.77 16.74
N THR A 298 2.12 -0.59 16.15
CA THR A 298 1.90 0.45 15.15
C THR A 298 1.73 1.77 15.88
N GLY A 299 2.77 2.58 15.98
CA GLY A 299 2.66 3.87 16.67
C GLY A 299 3.78 4.83 16.31
N GLU A 300 5.03 4.42 16.50
CA GLU A 300 6.16 5.35 16.32
C GLU A 300 6.87 5.20 14.97
N ASP A 301 7.16 3.98 14.52
CA ASP A 301 7.89 3.76 13.27
C ASP A 301 7.02 3.05 12.22
N PRO A 302 6.67 3.72 11.11
CA PRO A 302 5.95 3.10 9.99
C PRO A 302 6.63 1.82 9.48
N ARG A 303 7.95 1.67 9.63
CA ARG A 303 8.67 0.45 9.23
C ARG A 303 8.10 -0.82 9.86
N VAL A 304 7.58 -0.75 11.09
CA VAL A 304 6.99 -1.91 11.78
C VAL A 304 5.77 -2.41 11.03
N PHE A 305 4.95 -1.50 10.50
CA PHE A 305 3.78 -1.87 9.71
C PHE A 305 4.15 -2.50 8.38
N TYR A 306 5.13 -1.91 7.67
CA TYR A 306 5.65 -2.50 6.43
C TYR A 306 6.23 -3.89 6.67
N GLN A 307 7.01 -4.06 7.76
CA GLN A 307 7.56 -5.35 8.16
C GLN A 307 6.45 -6.39 8.36
N ALA A 308 5.42 -6.06 9.15
CA ALA A 308 4.28 -6.93 9.39
C ALA A 308 3.61 -7.41 8.08
N TYR A 309 3.37 -6.49 7.14
CA TYR A 309 2.87 -6.83 5.81
C TYR A 309 3.81 -7.78 5.06
N THR A 310 5.12 -7.48 5.01
CA THR A 310 6.08 -8.33 4.31
C THR A 310 6.22 -9.72 4.94
N THR A 311 6.14 -9.82 6.27
CA THR A 311 6.12 -11.10 7.00
C THR A 311 4.91 -11.92 6.58
N ARG A 312 3.70 -11.35 6.61
CA ARG A 312 2.47 -12.03 6.16
C ARG A 312 2.57 -12.51 4.72
N ARG A 313 3.06 -11.65 3.81
CA ARG A 313 3.25 -11.99 2.39
C ARG A 313 4.26 -13.13 2.21
N ASN A 314 5.38 -13.09 2.92
CA ASN A 314 6.39 -14.16 2.87
C ASN A 314 5.85 -15.48 3.41
N ASN A 315 5.08 -15.44 4.49
CA ASN A 315 4.43 -16.63 5.05
C ASN A 315 3.41 -17.23 4.08
N ALA A 316 2.55 -16.40 3.47
CA ALA A 316 1.61 -16.83 2.44
C ALA A 316 2.32 -17.49 1.24
N ASN A 317 3.41 -16.89 0.76
CA ASN A 317 4.23 -17.43 -0.32
C ASN A 317 4.93 -18.75 0.06
N ALA A 318 5.45 -18.85 1.29
CA ALA A 318 6.06 -20.07 1.79
C ALA A 318 5.04 -21.21 1.86
N ARG A 319 3.85 -20.94 2.41
CA ARG A 319 2.74 -21.90 2.46
C ARG A 319 2.32 -22.35 1.08
N LYS A 320 2.18 -21.42 0.13
CA LYS A 320 1.84 -21.71 -1.27
C LYS A 320 2.89 -22.62 -1.92
N LYS A 321 4.18 -22.33 -1.73
CA LYS A 321 5.30 -23.12 -2.29
C LYS A 321 5.40 -24.51 -1.68
N MET A 322 5.12 -24.64 -0.38
CA MET A 322 5.20 -25.90 0.37
C MET A 322 3.87 -26.65 0.43
N MET A 323 2.81 -26.13 -0.19
CA MET A 323 1.43 -26.66 -0.12
C MET A 323 0.94 -26.86 1.32
N LEU A 324 1.30 -25.95 2.22
CA LEU A 324 0.88 -25.97 3.62
C LEU A 324 -0.53 -25.37 3.79
N LYS A 325 -1.16 -25.72 4.92
CA LYS A 325 -2.45 -25.14 5.32
C LYS A 325 -2.30 -23.67 5.71
N GLY A 326 -3.39 -22.94 5.59
CA GLY A 326 -3.46 -21.50 5.90
C GLY A 326 -3.65 -20.66 4.64
N PRO A 327 -3.70 -19.33 4.79
CA PRO A 327 -3.94 -18.44 3.67
C PRO A 327 -2.72 -18.40 2.74
N TRP A 328 -2.96 -18.55 1.43
CA TRP A 328 -1.95 -18.46 0.38
C TRP A 328 -1.79 -17.05 -0.21
N LYS A 329 -2.60 -16.10 0.26
CA LYS A 329 -2.57 -14.68 -0.09
C LYS A 329 -2.82 -13.85 1.16
N THR A 330 -2.36 -12.60 1.12
CA THR A 330 -2.67 -11.63 2.17
C THR A 330 -4.11 -11.12 2.03
N LEU A 331 -4.62 -10.50 3.09
CA LEU A 331 -5.95 -9.87 3.05
C LEU A 331 -5.98 -8.74 2.01
N GLU A 332 -4.89 -7.99 1.93
CA GLU A 332 -4.66 -6.92 0.96
C GLU A 332 -4.80 -7.43 -0.48
N ASP A 333 -4.21 -8.59 -0.79
CA ASP A 333 -4.35 -9.22 -2.11
C ASP A 333 -5.82 -9.58 -2.41
N TYR A 334 -6.52 -10.23 -1.47
CA TYR A 334 -7.93 -10.62 -1.65
C TYR A 334 -8.83 -9.40 -1.84
N TYR A 335 -8.62 -8.36 -1.05
CA TYR A 335 -9.42 -7.15 -1.11
C TYR A 335 -9.21 -6.40 -2.42
N MET A 336 -7.95 -6.26 -2.85
CA MET A 336 -7.65 -5.64 -4.13
C MET A 336 -8.20 -6.42 -5.31
N GLN A 337 -8.05 -7.75 -5.31
CA GLN A 337 -8.65 -8.59 -6.33
C GLN A 337 -10.17 -8.36 -6.42
N PHE A 338 -10.86 -8.30 -5.27
CA PHE A 338 -12.29 -8.02 -5.21
C PHE A 338 -12.66 -6.66 -5.82
N ILE A 339 -11.92 -5.59 -5.51
CA ILE A 339 -12.18 -4.26 -6.06
C ILE A 339 -12.08 -4.26 -7.59
N PHE A 340 -11.02 -4.87 -8.15
CA PHE A 340 -10.88 -4.96 -9.59
C PHE A 340 -11.97 -5.80 -10.25
N GLU A 341 -12.36 -6.92 -9.63
CA GLU A 341 -13.49 -7.75 -10.10
C GLU A 341 -14.79 -6.93 -10.15
N LYS A 342 -15.12 -6.19 -9.09
CA LYS A 342 -16.34 -5.36 -9.02
C LYS A 342 -16.33 -4.18 -9.97
N ASN A 343 -15.20 -3.49 -10.10
CA ASN A 343 -15.07 -2.37 -11.05
C ASN A 343 -15.30 -2.83 -12.50
N ARG A 344 -14.92 -4.07 -12.83
CA ARG A 344 -15.22 -4.65 -14.16
C ARG A 344 -16.67 -5.04 -14.31
N GLU A 345 -17.30 -5.62 -13.29
CA GLU A 345 -18.73 -5.95 -13.32
C GLU A 345 -19.59 -4.71 -13.58
N GLN A 346 -19.26 -3.59 -12.93
CA GLN A 346 -19.94 -2.31 -13.11
C GLN A 346 -19.74 -1.71 -14.51
N LYS A 347 -18.57 -1.88 -15.13
CA LYS A 347 -18.29 -1.40 -16.50
C LYS A 347 -19.01 -2.20 -17.59
N LYS A 348 -19.50 -3.39 -17.28
CA LYS A 348 -20.24 -4.27 -18.21
C LYS A 348 -21.76 -4.14 -18.08
N SER A 349 -22.24 -3.58 -16.97
CA SER A 349 -23.65 -3.21 -16.75
C SER A 349 -23.91 -1.82 -17.32
#